data_AF-A0A9D6VCK9-F1
#
_entry.id   AF-A0A9D6VCK9-F1
#
_cell.length_a   1.000
_cell.length_b   1.000
_cell.length_c   1.000
_cell.angle_alpha   90.00
_cell.angle_beta   90.00
_cell.angle_gamma   90.00
#
_symmetry.space_group_name_H-M   'P 1'
#
loop_
_entity.id
_entity.type
_entity.pdbx_description
1 polymer ?
#
loop_
_entity_poly.entity_id
_entity_poly.type
_entity_poly.pdbx_seq_one_letter_code
_entity_poly.pdbx_strand_id
1 'polypeptide(L)'
;MAQLRLNRKLLDKIASKLGRRRANINVRVSKKASKLGISSEVALIILAKELGIGTATYQRSLDPAKQTEVRDTLPTFFAVRNSNTNSKKQKTAVAKSHTKPQVNKRVLLKSAIEYLIQDQELKDRCEDILLASSKFDRPINQATLVLEDRIRKKSQPTKRSVGENLVNYACNGDLSKTVLKISDNPDEQKGYTDMLRGVMLAFRNKTHHHVINTFTREEALRICGYIDVLLRVIDGSEKIK
;
A
#
# COMPACT_ATOMS: atom_id res chain seq x y z
N MET A 1 22.52 5.23 -33.34
CA MET A 1 21.64 5.01 -32.16
C MET A 1 21.93 3.65 -31.56
N ALA A 2 22.44 3.59 -30.33
CA ALA A 2 22.80 2.33 -29.67
C ALA A 2 21.54 1.51 -29.37
N GLN A 3 21.40 0.36 -30.05
CA GLN A 3 20.32 -0.59 -29.81
C GLN A 3 20.52 -1.19 -28.41
N LEU A 4 19.82 -0.67 -27.39
CA LEU A 4 19.78 -1.26 -26.06
C LEU A 4 19.24 -2.69 -26.18
N ARG A 5 20.15 -3.67 -26.07
CA ARG A 5 19.82 -5.09 -26.20
C ARG A 5 19.17 -5.58 -24.90
N LEU A 6 17.87 -5.85 -24.97
CA LEU A 6 17.12 -6.55 -23.93
C LEU A 6 17.81 -7.86 -23.51
N ASN A 7 17.67 -8.24 -22.24
CA ASN A 7 18.35 -9.42 -21.68
C ASN A 7 17.91 -10.71 -22.38
N ARG A 8 18.87 -11.35 -23.08
CA ARG A 8 18.63 -12.57 -23.87
C ARG A 8 18.16 -13.74 -23.01
N LYS A 9 18.77 -13.98 -21.85
CA LYS A 9 18.41 -15.10 -20.97
C LYS A 9 16.96 -14.98 -20.49
N LEU A 10 16.49 -13.77 -20.17
CA LEU A 10 15.12 -13.55 -19.70
C LEU A 10 14.11 -13.66 -20.84
N LEU A 11 14.44 -13.15 -22.03
CA LEU A 11 13.64 -13.33 -23.24
C LEU A 11 13.46 -14.81 -23.60
N ASP A 12 14.50 -15.62 -23.43
CA ASP A 12 14.47 -17.06 -23.72
C ASP A 12 13.55 -17.83 -22.78
N LYS A 13 13.60 -17.49 -21.49
CA LYS A 13 12.68 -18.06 -20.48
C LYS A 13 11.22 -17.70 -20.79
N ILE A 14 10.96 -16.45 -21.18
CA ILE A 14 9.61 -16.00 -21.57
C ILE A 14 9.15 -16.69 -22.86
N ALA A 15 10.03 -16.79 -23.86
CA ALA A 15 9.77 -17.43 -25.14
C ALA A 15 9.41 -18.92 -24.96
N SER A 16 10.19 -19.64 -24.16
CA SER A 16 9.94 -21.04 -23.80
C SER A 16 8.61 -21.20 -23.07
N LYS A 17 8.33 -20.36 -22.06
CA LYS A 17 7.09 -20.44 -21.27
C LYS A 17 5.82 -20.11 -22.06
N LEU A 18 5.93 -19.30 -23.13
CA LEU A 18 4.81 -18.92 -23.99
C LEU A 18 4.72 -19.74 -25.29
N GLY A 19 5.68 -20.62 -25.56
CA GLY A 19 5.76 -21.37 -26.83
C GLY A 19 5.90 -20.47 -28.06
N ARG A 20 6.65 -19.35 -27.97
CA ARG A 20 6.76 -18.35 -29.05
C ARG A 20 8.19 -17.98 -29.37
N ARG A 21 8.46 -17.57 -30.61
CA ARG A 21 9.76 -17.05 -31.04
C ARG A 21 10.13 -15.75 -30.30
N ARG A 22 11.43 -15.55 -30.02
CA ARG A 22 11.97 -14.36 -29.32
C ARG A 22 11.54 -13.03 -29.94
N ALA A 23 11.49 -12.96 -31.27
CA ALA A 23 11.03 -11.75 -31.99
C ALA A 23 9.62 -11.32 -31.56
N ASN A 24 8.71 -12.28 -31.36
CA ASN A 24 7.35 -12.00 -30.88
C ASN A 24 7.33 -11.50 -29.43
N ILE A 25 8.29 -11.94 -28.61
CA ILE A 25 8.44 -11.45 -27.24
C ILE A 25 8.95 -10.02 -27.24
N ASN A 26 9.93 -9.67 -28.09
CA ASN A 26 10.40 -8.29 -28.22
C ASN A 26 9.28 -7.33 -28.63
N VAL A 27 8.44 -7.72 -29.60
CA VAL A 27 7.27 -6.93 -30.00
C VAL A 27 6.29 -6.78 -28.83
N ARG A 28 6.06 -7.84 -28.04
CA ARG A 28 5.20 -7.77 -26.84
C ARG A 28 5.79 -6.85 -25.76
N VAL A 29 7.09 -6.92 -25.52
CA VAL A 29 7.80 -6.07 -24.57
C VAL A 29 7.72 -4.61 -25.01
N SER A 30 7.99 -4.30 -26.29
CA SER A 30 7.88 -2.95 -26.82
C SER A 30 6.45 -2.40 -26.75
N LYS A 31 5.44 -3.19 -27.13
CA LYS A 31 4.03 -2.81 -26.98
C LYS A 31 3.66 -2.56 -25.52
N LYS A 32 4.17 -3.38 -24.61
CA LYS A 32 3.95 -3.22 -23.17
C LYS A 32 4.64 -1.97 -22.64
N ALA A 33 5.90 -1.73 -23.00
CA ALA A 33 6.65 -0.53 -22.65
C ALA A 33 5.90 0.74 -23.08
N SER A 34 5.45 0.78 -24.34
CA SER A 34 4.67 1.89 -24.89
C SER A 34 3.31 2.06 -24.18
N LYS A 35 2.60 0.96 -23.91
CA LYS A 35 1.30 1.00 -23.22
C LYS A 35 1.42 1.58 -21.80
N LEU A 36 2.53 1.29 -21.12
CA LEU A 36 2.72 1.65 -19.72
C LEU A 36 3.53 2.93 -19.54
N GLY A 37 4.09 3.48 -20.61
CA GLY A 37 4.94 4.68 -20.56
C GLY A 37 6.26 4.41 -19.83
N ILE A 38 6.80 3.20 -19.96
CA ILE A 38 8.01 2.76 -19.24
C ILE A 38 9.10 2.29 -20.18
N SER A 39 10.32 2.13 -19.66
CA SER A 39 11.43 1.55 -20.41
C SER A 39 11.21 0.07 -20.78
N SER A 40 11.83 -0.37 -21.87
CA SER A 40 11.64 -1.73 -22.41
C SER A 40 12.21 -2.81 -21.49
N GLU A 41 13.26 -2.49 -20.72
CA GLU A 41 13.86 -3.36 -19.72
C GLU A 41 12.92 -3.60 -18.53
N VAL A 42 12.20 -2.55 -18.10
CA VAL A 42 11.20 -2.65 -17.03
C VAL A 42 9.99 -3.43 -17.53
N ALA A 43 9.54 -3.17 -18.77
CA ALA A 43 8.46 -3.94 -19.40
C ALA A 43 8.80 -5.43 -19.53
N LEU A 44 10.07 -5.78 -19.78
CA LEU A 44 10.56 -7.16 -19.82
C LEU A 44 10.49 -7.81 -18.43
N ILE A 45 10.87 -7.11 -17.36
CA ILE A 45 10.77 -7.60 -15.98
C ILE A 45 9.31 -7.85 -15.61
N ILE A 46 8.41 -6.92 -15.92
CA ILE A 46 6.98 -7.07 -15.65
C ILE A 46 6.43 -8.30 -16.38
N LEU A 47 6.76 -8.46 -17.67
CA LEU A 47 6.31 -9.62 -18.44
C LEU A 47 6.86 -10.94 -17.89
N ALA A 48 8.10 -10.98 -17.41
CA ALA A 48 8.66 -12.16 -16.76
C ALA A 48 7.93 -12.48 -15.45
N LYS A 49 7.67 -11.47 -14.59
CA LYS A 49 6.96 -11.65 -13.32
C LYS A 49 5.51 -12.11 -13.51
N GLU A 50 4.81 -11.63 -14.54
CA GLU A 50 3.46 -12.12 -14.90
C GLU A 50 3.42 -13.62 -15.16
N LEU A 51 4.50 -14.14 -15.73
CA LEU A 51 4.67 -15.55 -16.01
C LEU A 51 5.33 -16.29 -14.85
N GLY A 52 5.47 -15.69 -13.66
CA GLY A 52 6.11 -16.33 -12.51
C GLY A 52 7.59 -16.67 -12.73
N ILE A 53 8.28 -15.94 -13.61
CA ILE A 53 9.72 -16.11 -13.86
C ILE A 53 10.49 -15.19 -12.91
N GLY A 54 11.46 -15.73 -12.18
CA GLY A 54 12.32 -14.94 -11.30
C GLY A 54 13.16 -13.90 -12.06
N THR A 55 13.11 -12.63 -11.61
CA THR A 55 13.78 -11.49 -12.25
C THR A 55 14.86 -10.82 -11.40
N ALA A 56 15.10 -11.29 -10.18
CA ALA A 56 15.93 -10.60 -9.18
C ALA A 56 17.34 -10.25 -9.69
N THR A 57 18.02 -11.21 -10.33
CA THR A 57 19.36 -11.01 -10.90
C THR A 57 19.37 -9.93 -11.98
N TYR A 58 18.37 -9.94 -12.87
CA TYR A 58 18.30 -8.94 -13.94
C TYR A 58 17.92 -7.57 -13.40
N GLN A 59 17.00 -7.49 -12.45
CA GLN A 59 16.58 -6.25 -11.81
C GLN A 59 17.75 -5.54 -11.11
N ARG A 60 18.63 -6.28 -10.41
CA ARG A 60 19.82 -5.70 -9.76
C ARG A 60 20.88 -5.22 -10.76
N SER A 61 20.90 -5.78 -11.97
CA SER A 61 21.83 -5.36 -13.03
C SER A 61 21.39 -4.13 -13.81
N LEU A 62 20.17 -3.62 -13.55
CA LEU A 62 19.69 -2.38 -14.17
C LEU A 62 20.24 -1.15 -13.46
N ASP A 63 20.32 -0.05 -14.21
CA ASP A 63 20.63 1.28 -13.67
C ASP A 63 19.66 1.67 -12.52
N PRO A 64 20.12 2.40 -11.48
CA PRO A 64 19.28 2.81 -10.35
C PRO A 64 17.96 3.48 -10.75
N ALA A 65 17.94 4.31 -11.80
CA ALA A 65 16.70 4.96 -12.27
C ALA A 65 15.67 3.93 -12.77
N LYS A 66 16.13 2.90 -13.50
CA LYS A 66 15.28 1.80 -13.97
C LYS A 66 14.85 0.89 -12.81
N GLN A 67 15.67 0.72 -11.78
CA GLN A 67 15.27 -0.04 -10.59
C GLN A 67 14.12 0.63 -9.84
N THR A 68 14.15 1.96 -9.72
CA THR A 68 13.06 2.77 -9.15
C THR A 68 11.81 2.68 -10.02
N GLU A 69 11.95 2.80 -11.34
CA GLU A 69 10.85 2.61 -12.30
C GLU A 69 10.17 1.22 -12.16
N VAL A 70 10.94 0.13 -11.92
CA VAL A 70 10.36 -1.19 -11.59
C VAL A 70 9.56 -1.15 -10.29
N ARG A 71 10.07 -0.48 -9.25
CA ARG A 71 9.40 -0.42 -7.93
C ARG A 71 8.09 0.34 -7.99
N ASP A 72 8.03 1.43 -8.75
CA ASP A 72 6.84 2.28 -8.84
C ASP A 72 5.75 1.66 -9.73
N THR A 73 6.18 0.88 -10.73
CA THR A 73 5.26 0.27 -11.69
C THR A 73 4.57 -0.98 -11.14
N LEU A 74 5.29 -1.83 -10.38
CA LEU A 74 4.75 -3.11 -9.90
C LEU A 74 3.47 -3.01 -9.05
N PRO A 75 3.35 -2.10 -8.06
CA PRO A 75 2.13 -1.96 -7.25
C PRO A 75 0.89 -1.63 -8.09
N THR A 76 1.05 -0.76 -9.08
CA THR A 76 -0.03 -0.35 -9.99
C THR A 76 -0.56 -1.53 -10.83
N PHE A 77 0.26 -2.55 -11.10
CA PHE A 77 -0.16 -3.74 -11.87
C PHE A 77 -0.89 -4.80 -11.06
N PHE A 78 -0.49 -5.02 -9.80
CA PHE A 78 -1.19 -5.99 -8.96
C PHE A 78 -2.60 -5.52 -8.58
N ALA A 79 -2.83 -4.21 -8.51
CA ALA A 79 -4.17 -3.64 -8.35
C ALA A 79 -5.11 -3.94 -9.55
N VAL A 80 -4.59 -3.94 -10.79
CA VAL A 80 -5.39 -4.17 -12.02
C VAL A 80 -5.74 -5.66 -12.23
N ARG A 81 -4.97 -6.60 -11.65
CA ARG A 81 -5.22 -8.04 -11.83
C ARG A 81 -6.41 -8.53 -11.02
N ASN A 82 -6.71 -7.89 -9.87
CA ASN A 82 -7.86 -8.23 -9.03
C ASN A 82 -9.20 -7.68 -9.56
N SER A 83 -9.19 -6.68 -10.45
CA SER A 83 -10.44 -6.15 -11.05
C SER A 83 -10.95 -6.97 -12.23
N ASN A 84 -10.11 -7.81 -12.85
CA ASN A 84 -10.46 -8.56 -14.06
C ASN A 84 -11.08 -9.95 -13.81
N THR A 85 -11.19 -10.40 -12.56
CA THR A 85 -11.80 -11.70 -12.23
C THR A 85 -13.32 -11.65 -12.08
N ASN A 86 -13.94 -10.47 -12.03
CA ASN A 86 -15.38 -10.33 -11.74
C ASN A 86 -16.27 -9.75 -12.85
N SER A 87 -15.81 -9.65 -14.11
CA SER A 87 -16.64 -9.16 -15.20
C SER A 87 -16.78 -10.18 -16.34
N LYS A 88 -17.66 -11.18 -16.14
CA LYS A 88 -18.27 -11.92 -17.24
C LYS A 88 -19.69 -11.39 -17.48
N LYS A 89 -19.98 -11.14 -18.75
CA LYS A 89 -21.25 -10.69 -19.38
C LYS A 89 -21.61 -9.20 -19.21
N GLN A 90 -21.29 -8.42 -20.25
CA GLN A 90 -22.32 -7.88 -21.14
C GLN A 90 -21.69 -7.48 -22.48
N LYS A 91 -22.29 -7.99 -23.57
CA LYS A 91 -22.01 -7.62 -24.95
C LYS A 91 -22.87 -6.41 -25.29
N THR A 92 -22.28 -5.36 -25.88
CA THR A 92 -22.93 -4.48 -26.86
C THR A 92 -21.90 -3.67 -27.62
N ALA A 93 -22.31 -3.20 -28.79
CA ALA A 93 -21.49 -2.95 -29.96
C ALA A 93 -20.73 -1.62 -30.01
N VAL A 94 -19.60 -1.70 -30.71
CA VAL A 94 -18.71 -0.70 -31.33
C VAL A 94 -19.26 0.73 -31.47
N ALA A 95 -18.54 1.68 -30.87
CA ALA A 95 -18.27 2.99 -31.46
C ALA A 95 -16.77 3.32 -31.27
N LYS A 96 -16.06 3.55 -32.38
CA LYS A 96 -14.64 3.88 -32.41
C LYS A 96 -14.44 5.31 -31.89
N SER A 97 -13.91 5.47 -30.69
CA SER A 97 -13.12 6.64 -30.30
C SER A 97 -11.75 6.19 -29.83
N HIS A 98 -10.71 6.57 -30.57
CA HIS A 98 -9.32 6.39 -30.19
C HIS A 98 -8.92 7.47 -29.16
N THR A 99 -9.51 7.42 -27.97
CA THR A 99 -8.96 8.08 -26.79
C THR A 99 -8.32 7.01 -25.92
N LYS A 100 -6.99 7.05 -25.78
CA LYS A 100 -6.26 6.25 -24.81
C LYS A 100 -7.00 6.33 -23.47
N PRO A 101 -7.33 5.22 -22.79
CA PRO A 101 -7.90 5.31 -21.44
C PRO A 101 -6.79 5.81 -20.52
N GLN A 102 -6.69 7.12 -20.39
CA GLN A 102 -5.89 7.79 -19.38
C GLN A 102 -6.63 7.52 -18.07
N VAL A 103 -6.28 6.42 -17.40
CA VAL A 103 -6.88 6.11 -16.11
C VAL A 103 -6.64 7.32 -15.22
N ASN A 104 -7.72 7.98 -14.83
CA ASN A 104 -7.65 9.21 -14.07
C ASN A 104 -6.90 8.91 -12.77
N LYS A 105 -5.75 9.57 -12.53
CA LYS A 105 -4.92 9.35 -11.34
C LYS A 105 -5.74 9.45 -10.05
N ARG A 106 -6.77 10.30 -10.05
CA ARG A 106 -7.71 10.43 -8.93
C ARG A 106 -8.54 9.18 -8.68
N VAL A 107 -8.98 8.50 -9.75
CA VAL A 107 -9.72 7.23 -9.66
C VAL A 107 -8.82 6.12 -9.13
N LEU A 108 -7.58 6.02 -9.62
CA LEU A 108 -6.60 5.05 -9.08
C LEU A 108 -6.31 5.28 -7.60
N LEU A 109 -6.09 6.54 -7.22
CA LEU A 109 -5.85 6.90 -5.83
C LEU A 109 -7.04 6.58 -4.94
N LYS A 110 -8.26 6.88 -5.41
CA LYS A 110 -9.48 6.52 -4.68
C LYS A 110 -9.60 5.01 -4.48
N SER A 111 -9.36 4.21 -5.51
CA SER A 111 -9.35 2.75 -5.37
C SER A 111 -8.25 2.24 -4.42
N ALA A 112 -7.09 2.91 -4.38
CA ALA A 112 -6.03 2.56 -3.43
C ALA A 112 -6.42 2.89 -1.98
N ILE A 113 -7.10 4.02 -1.76
CA ILE A 113 -7.68 4.40 -0.46
C ILE A 113 -8.71 3.35 -0.03
N GLU A 114 -9.66 3.00 -0.90
CA GLU A 114 -10.69 1.99 -0.65
C GLU A 114 -10.11 0.61 -0.33
N TYR A 115 -8.98 0.25 -0.92
CA TYR A 115 -8.32 -1.02 -0.66
C TYR A 115 -7.53 -1.04 0.65
N LEU A 116 -6.80 0.03 0.96
CA LEU A 116 -5.90 0.10 2.11
C LEU A 116 -6.58 0.54 3.41
N ILE A 117 -7.68 1.29 3.32
CA ILE A 117 -8.42 1.84 4.46
C ILE A 117 -9.83 1.27 4.42
N GLN A 118 -10.06 0.24 5.21
CA GLN A 118 -11.31 -0.50 5.30
C GLN A 118 -12.15 -0.05 6.50
N ASP A 119 -11.53 0.47 7.56
CA ASP A 119 -12.24 1.12 8.67
C ASP A 119 -12.97 2.38 8.14
N GLN A 120 -14.29 2.37 8.27
CA GLN A 120 -15.14 3.40 7.69
C GLN A 120 -14.91 4.77 8.33
N GLU A 121 -14.73 4.84 9.66
CA GLU A 121 -14.50 6.08 10.38
C GLU A 121 -13.15 6.71 9.99
N LEU A 122 -12.12 5.89 9.84
CA LEU A 122 -10.82 6.30 9.36
C LEU A 122 -10.90 6.80 7.91
N LYS A 123 -11.58 6.06 7.04
CA LYS A 123 -11.75 6.43 5.64
C LYS A 123 -12.48 7.77 5.50
N ASP A 124 -13.60 7.94 6.19
CA ASP A 124 -14.41 9.17 6.12
C ASP A 124 -13.63 10.42 6.55
N ARG A 125 -12.69 10.27 7.49
CA ARG A 125 -11.86 11.38 7.98
C ARG A 125 -10.61 11.66 7.15
N CYS A 126 -10.17 10.70 6.33
CA CYS A 126 -8.89 10.79 5.63
C CYS A 126 -9.02 10.85 4.10
N GLU A 127 -10.11 10.38 3.50
CA GLU A 127 -10.25 10.24 2.04
C GLU A 127 -10.09 11.58 1.32
N ASP A 128 -10.81 12.62 1.74
CA ASP A 128 -10.76 13.95 1.14
C ASP A 128 -9.36 14.58 1.26
N ILE A 129 -8.71 14.41 2.42
CA ILE A 129 -7.37 14.94 2.69
C ILE A 129 -6.32 14.20 1.87
N LEU A 130 -6.43 12.88 1.71
CA LEU A 130 -5.53 12.08 0.88
C LEU A 130 -5.70 12.38 -0.62
N LEU A 131 -6.93 12.69 -1.05
CA LEU A 131 -7.23 13.15 -2.41
C LEU A 131 -6.78 14.60 -2.67
N ALA A 132 -6.45 15.37 -1.64
CA ALA A 132 -5.97 16.74 -1.78
C ALA A 132 -4.57 16.81 -2.43
N SER A 133 -4.17 18.01 -2.85
CA SER A 133 -2.89 18.25 -3.54
C SER A 133 -1.69 18.36 -2.60
N SER A 134 -1.89 18.63 -1.31
CA SER A 134 -0.84 18.91 -0.31
C SER A 134 -1.33 18.72 1.12
N LYS A 135 -0.46 18.95 2.12
CA LYS A 135 -0.73 18.84 3.58
C LYS A 135 -1.02 17.40 4.03
N PHE A 136 -0.07 16.52 3.72
CA PHE A 136 -0.18 15.08 3.99
C PHE A 136 0.23 14.66 5.41
N ASP A 137 0.59 15.61 6.27
CA ASP A 137 0.58 15.45 7.72
C ASP A 137 -0.84 15.28 8.25
N ARG A 138 -1.79 16.10 7.79
CA ARG A 138 -3.19 16.08 8.25
C ARG A 138 -3.89 14.72 8.27
N PRO A 139 -3.82 13.86 7.22
CA PRO A 139 -4.44 12.53 7.28
C PRO A 139 -3.77 11.62 8.32
N ILE A 140 -2.46 11.79 8.58
CA ILE A 140 -1.77 11.06 9.66
C ILE A 140 -2.31 11.52 11.03
N ASN A 141 -2.58 12.82 11.21
CA ASN A 141 -3.17 13.35 12.44
C ASN A 141 -4.57 12.77 12.65
N GLN A 142 -5.40 12.78 11.60
CA GLN A 142 -6.74 12.19 11.68
C GLN A 142 -6.66 10.70 11.99
N ALA A 143 -5.78 9.96 11.31
CA ALA A 143 -5.63 8.53 11.54
C ALA A 143 -5.22 8.19 12.98
N THR A 144 -4.23 8.90 13.51
CA THR A 144 -3.79 8.71 14.91
C THR A 144 -4.85 9.12 15.92
N LEU A 145 -5.69 10.11 15.61
CA LEU A 145 -6.86 10.47 16.44
C LEU A 145 -7.92 9.38 16.43
N VAL A 146 -8.24 8.77 15.28
CA VAL A 146 -9.19 7.64 15.20
C VAL A 146 -8.68 6.45 16.01
N LEU A 147 -7.40 6.10 15.86
CA LEU A 147 -6.79 5.03 16.64
C LEU A 147 -6.87 5.31 18.14
N GLU A 148 -6.54 6.52 18.57
CA GLU A 148 -6.64 6.90 19.98
C GLU A 148 -8.08 6.81 20.50
N ASP A 149 -9.03 7.33 19.74
CA ASP A 149 -10.44 7.33 20.13
C ASP A 149 -10.97 5.90 20.24
N ARG A 150 -10.58 5.00 19.33
CA ARG A 150 -10.94 3.58 19.40
C ARG A 150 -10.39 2.90 20.65
N ILE A 151 -9.10 3.11 20.95
CA ILE A 151 -8.47 2.60 22.18
C ILE A 151 -9.19 3.15 23.41
N ARG A 152 -9.54 4.44 23.43
CA ARG A 152 -10.24 5.10 24.55
C ARG A 152 -11.62 4.51 24.76
N LYS A 153 -12.42 4.40 23.70
CA LYS A 153 -13.78 3.83 23.75
C LYS A 153 -13.76 2.39 24.27
N LYS A 154 -12.75 1.61 23.88
CA LYS A 154 -12.65 0.20 24.27
C LYS A 154 -12.09 0.00 25.68
N SER A 155 -11.04 0.74 26.06
CA SER A 155 -10.41 0.61 27.38
C SER A 155 -11.14 1.36 28.50
N GLN A 156 -11.92 2.39 28.17
CA GLN A 156 -12.72 3.20 29.11
C GLN A 156 -11.91 3.66 30.34
N PRO A 157 -10.80 4.41 30.14
CA PRO A 157 -9.96 4.86 31.24
C PRO A 157 -10.72 5.79 32.18
N THR A 158 -10.50 5.63 33.49
CA THR A 158 -11.10 6.49 34.52
C THR A 158 -10.52 7.91 34.53
N LYS A 159 -9.27 8.06 34.06
CA LYS A 159 -8.58 9.35 33.93
C LYS A 159 -8.42 9.71 32.45
N ARG A 160 -8.37 11.02 32.18
CA ARG A 160 -8.12 11.52 30.82
C ARG A 160 -6.66 11.29 30.42
N SER A 161 -6.39 10.14 29.81
CA SER A 161 -5.08 9.81 29.21
C SER A 161 -5.08 10.05 27.70
N VAL A 162 -3.94 10.41 27.11
CA VAL A 162 -3.77 10.67 25.67
C VAL A 162 -2.45 10.09 25.16
N GLY A 163 -2.37 9.84 23.85
CA GLY A 163 -1.17 9.35 23.17
C GLY A 163 -0.64 8.07 23.80
N GLU A 164 0.66 8.03 24.02
CA GLU A 164 1.34 6.88 24.62
C GLU A 164 0.79 6.52 26.01
N ASN A 165 0.42 7.51 26.83
CA ASN A 165 -0.11 7.25 28.17
C ASN A 165 -1.44 6.50 28.13
N LEU A 166 -2.26 6.74 27.11
CA LEU A 166 -3.49 5.96 26.90
C LEU A 166 -3.17 4.55 26.44
N VAL A 167 -2.20 4.38 25.55
CA VAL A 167 -1.75 3.04 25.12
C VAL A 167 -1.21 2.25 26.31
N ASN A 168 -0.35 2.82 27.14
CA ASN A 168 0.23 2.15 28.32
C ASN A 168 -0.82 1.73 29.35
N TYR A 169 -1.92 2.48 29.45
CA TYR A 169 -3.07 2.09 30.28
C TYR A 169 -3.84 0.94 29.65
N ALA A 170 -4.15 1.04 28.34
CA ALA A 170 -5.01 0.08 27.66
C ALA A 170 -4.31 -1.25 27.40
N CYS A 171 -3.07 -1.21 26.93
CA CYS A 171 -2.28 -2.36 26.51
C CYS A 171 -0.96 -2.39 27.29
N ASN A 172 -0.62 -3.55 27.84
CA ASN A 172 0.66 -3.79 28.48
C ASN A 172 1.24 -5.13 28.01
N GLY A 173 2.57 -5.23 27.94
CA GLY A 173 3.24 -6.51 27.68
C GLY A 173 3.07 -7.52 28.82
N ASP A 174 2.83 -7.03 30.04
CA ASP A 174 2.41 -7.84 31.16
C ASP A 174 0.88 -8.04 31.12
N LEU A 175 0.43 -9.26 30.80
CA LEU A 175 -0.99 -9.62 30.73
C LEU A 175 -1.72 -9.38 32.06
N SER A 176 -1.02 -9.47 33.20
CA SER A 176 -1.62 -9.20 34.50
C SER A 176 -1.96 -7.72 34.70
N LYS A 177 -1.43 -6.82 33.87
CA LYS A 177 -1.64 -5.36 33.91
C LYS A 177 -2.44 -4.84 32.74
N THR A 178 -2.56 -5.59 31.65
CA THR A 178 -3.29 -5.16 30.46
C THR A 178 -4.79 -5.03 30.73
N VAL A 179 -5.44 -4.03 30.11
CA VAL A 179 -6.90 -3.86 30.12
C VAL A 179 -7.50 -4.50 28.86
N LEU A 180 -6.81 -4.32 27.73
CA LEU A 180 -7.14 -4.89 26.44
C LEU A 180 -6.13 -6.00 26.13
N LYS A 181 -6.61 -7.23 26.14
CA LYS A 181 -5.85 -8.43 25.74
C LYS A 181 -5.98 -8.61 24.22
N ILE A 182 -4.86 -8.62 23.53
CA ILE A 182 -4.77 -8.80 22.06
C ILE A 182 -4.36 -10.23 21.73
N SER A 183 -3.45 -10.81 22.52
CA SER A 183 -3.01 -12.20 22.40
C SER A 183 -2.83 -12.81 23.79
N ASP A 184 -3.05 -14.12 23.90
CA ASP A 184 -2.69 -14.88 25.11
C ASP A 184 -1.17 -15.12 25.20
N ASN A 185 -0.43 -14.91 24.10
CA ASN A 185 1.02 -14.96 24.08
C ASN A 185 1.62 -13.62 24.57
N PRO A 186 2.42 -13.61 25.66
CA PRO A 186 3.01 -12.39 26.20
C PRO A 186 3.92 -11.62 25.23
N ASP A 187 4.69 -12.32 24.38
CA ASP A 187 5.60 -11.70 23.42
C ASP A 187 4.82 -11.01 22.29
N GLU A 188 3.75 -11.65 21.81
CA GLU A 188 2.86 -11.04 20.82
C GLU A 188 2.12 -9.83 21.41
N GLN A 189 1.57 -9.98 22.62
CA GLN A 189 0.92 -8.88 23.34
C GLN A 189 1.87 -7.68 23.49
N LYS A 190 3.12 -7.93 23.88
CA LYS A 190 4.16 -6.92 23.97
C LYS A 190 4.44 -6.30 22.59
N GLY A 191 4.56 -7.11 21.55
CA GLY A 191 4.79 -6.65 20.18
C GLY A 191 3.69 -5.70 19.69
N TYR A 192 2.42 -6.04 19.89
CA TYR A 192 1.30 -5.16 19.56
C TYR A 192 1.30 -3.88 20.39
N THR A 193 1.59 -3.98 21.69
CA THR A 193 1.71 -2.81 22.58
C THR A 193 2.80 -1.85 22.09
N ASP A 194 3.98 -2.38 21.72
CA ASP A 194 5.10 -1.59 21.24
C ASP A 194 4.79 -0.93 19.89
N MET A 195 4.08 -1.60 18.99
CA MET A 195 3.60 -1.01 17.74
C MET A 195 2.65 0.17 17.98
N LEU A 196 1.66 -0.01 18.85
CA LEU A 196 0.70 1.05 19.20
C LEU A 196 1.39 2.26 19.83
N ARG A 197 2.30 2.03 20.79
CA ARG A 197 3.12 3.08 21.40
C ARG A 197 3.98 3.80 20.37
N GLY A 198 4.64 3.03 19.51
CA GLY A 198 5.49 3.53 18.44
C GLY A 198 4.75 4.48 17.50
N VAL A 199 3.52 4.13 17.09
CA VAL A 199 2.67 5.00 16.26
C VAL A 199 2.34 6.31 16.96
N MET A 200 1.93 6.26 18.24
CA MET A 200 1.60 7.47 19.00
C MET A 200 2.81 8.38 19.19
N LEU A 201 3.98 7.81 19.50
CA LEU A 201 5.21 8.56 19.70
C LEU A 201 5.76 9.15 18.38
N ALA A 202 5.80 8.35 17.32
CA ALA A 202 6.40 8.73 16.06
C ALA A 202 5.57 9.76 15.29
N PHE A 203 4.25 9.61 15.29
CA PHE A 203 3.36 10.38 14.42
C PHE A 203 2.49 11.35 15.20
N ARG A 204 1.77 10.90 16.23
CA ARG A 204 0.78 11.74 16.92
C ARG A 204 1.46 12.94 17.58
N ASN A 205 2.47 12.69 18.41
CA ASN A 205 3.16 13.77 19.13
C ASN A 205 3.79 14.78 18.16
N LYS A 206 4.48 14.32 17.13
CA LYS A 206 5.16 15.21 16.17
C LYS A 206 4.18 16.08 15.38
N THR A 207 3.10 15.49 14.89
CA THR A 207 2.17 16.18 14.01
C THR A 207 1.12 17.03 14.73
N HIS A 208 0.92 16.81 16.04
CA HIS A 208 0.11 17.68 16.89
C HIS A 208 0.90 18.90 17.39
N HIS A 209 2.23 18.83 17.41
CA HIS A 209 3.09 19.92 17.88
C HIS A 209 3.77 20.70 16.73
N HIS A 210 3.92 20.09 15.55
CA HIS A 210 4.58 20.70 14.40
C HIS A 210 3.84 20.42 13.10
N VAL A 211 3.75 21.43 12.23
CA VAL A 211 3.32 21.26 10.83
C VAL A 211 4.48 20.62 10.06
N ILE A 212 4.27 19.43 9.53
CA ILE A 212 5.33 18.66 8.83
C ILE A 212 4.97 18.55 7.36
N ASN A 213 5.57 19.40 6.54
CA ASN A 213 5.32 19.42 5.09
C ASN A 213 6.18 18.41 4.30
N THR A 214 6.95 17.56 4.98
CA THR A 214 7.85 16.60 4.32
C THR A 214 7.16 15.31 3.91
N PHE A 215 5.98 15.00 4.45
CA PHE A 215 5.25 13.80 4.07
C PHE A 215 4.71 13.90 2.65
N THR A 216 5.00 12.88 1.86
CA THR A 216 4.35 12.65 0.58
C THR A 216 2.97 12.03 0.76
N ARG A 217 2.13 12.11 -0.28
CA ARG A 217 0.80 11.47 -0.27
C ARG A 217 0.91 9.97 -0.07
N GLU A 218 1.88 9.36 -0.75
CA GLU A 218 2.09 7.92 -0.75
C GLU A 218 2.54 7.43 0.63
N GLU A 219 3.38 8.19 1.34
CA GLU A 219 3.73 7.90 2.73
C GLU A 219 2.53 8.02 3.65
N ALA A 220 1.77 9.12 3.54
CA ALA A 220 0.57 9.31 4.34
C ALA A 220 -0.46 8.18 4.14
N LEU A 221 -0.70 7.77 2.89
CA LEU A 221 -1.59 6.65 2.57
C LEU A 221 -1.10 5.33 3.19
N ARG A 222 0.21 5.04 3.12
CA ARG A 222 0.78 3.83 3.75
C ARG A 222 0.67 3.85 5.27
N ILE A 223 0.89 5.01 5.89
CA ILE A 223 0.73 5.17 7.35
C ILE A 223 -0.74 5.00 7.74
N CYS A 224 -1.67 5.58 7.00
CA CYS A 224 -3.11 5.39 7.25
C CYS A 224 -3.51 3.92 7.10
N GLY A 225 -3.04 3.22 6.07
CA GLY A 225 -3.28 1.79 5.90
C GLY A 225 -2.64 0.93 7.01
N TYR A 226 -1.51 1.33 7.57
CA TYR A 226 -0.94 0.66 8.74
C TYR A 226 -1.79 0.89 9.99
N ILE A 227 -2.30 2.11 10.18
CA ILE A 227 -3.22 2.41 11.28
C ILE A 227 -4.53 1.64 11.15
N ASP A 228 -5.06 1.44 9.94
CA ASP A 228 -6.21 0.56 9.68
C ASP A 228 -5.99 -0.88 10.20
N VAL A 229 -4.80 -1.44 9.98
CA VAL A 229 -4.46 -2.76 10.53
C VAL A 229 -4.50 -2.75 12.05
N LEU A 230 -3.95 -1.71 12.68
CA LEU A 230 -3.96 -1.57 14.14
C LEU A 230 -5.37 -1.35 14.71
N LEU A 231 -6.24 -0.66 13.99
CA LEU A 231 -7.65 -0.52 14.37
C LEU A 231 -8.33 -1.89 14.47
N ARG A 232 -8.11 -2.77 13.49
CA ARG A 232 -8.64 -4.15 13.55
C ARG A 232 -8.08 -4.97 14.70
N VAL A 233 -6.80 -4.77 15.05
CA VAL A 233 -6.19 -5.38 16.24
C VAL A 233 -6.91 -4.91 17.51
N ILE A 234 -7.16 -3.60 17.63
CA ILE A 234 -7.90 -3.06 18.76
C ILE A 234 -9.34 -3.55 18.78
N ASP A 235 -10.03 -3.59 17.63
CA ASP A 235 -11.42 -4.07 17.55
C ASP A 235 -11.54 -5.56 17.89
N GLY A 236 -10.53 -6.36 17.56
CA GLY A 236 -10.44 -7.79 17.91
C GLY A 236 -10.00 -8.08 19.34
N SER A 237 -9.49 -7.10 20.09
CA SER A 237 -9.02 -7.32 21.46
C SER A 237 -10.16 -7.65 22.44
N GLU A 238 -9.85 -8.34 23.53
CA GLU A 238 -10.79 -8.61 24.62
C GLU A 238 -10.55 -7.63 25.77
N LYS A 239 -11.61 -7.02 26.31
CA LYS A 239 -11.51 -6.22 27.54
C LYS A 239 -11.57 -7.18 28.73
N ILE A 240 -10.47 -7.28 29.46
CA ILE A 240 -10.32 -8.23 30.58
C ILE A 240 -10.35 -7.57 31.96
N LYS A 241 -10.49 -6.24 32.02
CA LYS A 241 -10.57 -5.43 33.24
C LYS A 241 -11.49 -4.23 33.06
#